data_AF-A0AA42DVF9-F1
#
_entry.id   AF-A0AA42DVF9-F1
#
_cell.length_a   1.000
_cell.length_b   1.000
_cell.length_c   1.000
_cell.angle_alpha   90.00
_cell.angle_beta   90.00
_cell.angle_gamma   90.00
#
_symmetry.space_group_name_H-M   'P 1'
#
loop_
_entity.id
_entity.type
_entity.pdbx_description
1 polymer ?
#
loop_
_entity_poly.entity_id
_entity_poly.type
_entity_poly.pdbx_seq_one_letter_code
_entity_poly.pdbx_strand_id
1 'polypeptide(L)'
;MEIMVILAAVIAVSTIGYGVRIMRQNKRVNLKHATTTSLSAFSFVLAGAFVFMLMSSPVFAAEAGTAAATVGASFGDGLKYVAAALSTGLATMGTGRAVGAVGSSAIGAVSEDSSILGKTLIFVGMAEGIAIYGMIISILILFV
;
A
#
# COMPACT_ATOMS: atom_id res chain seq x y z
N MET A 1 -3.14 -12.16 -17.78
CA MET A 1 -2.19 -11.32 -17.02
C MET A 1 -2.32 -9.85 -17.42
N GLU A 2 -2.19 -9.51 -18.71
CA GLU A 2 -2.38 -8.16 -19.29
C GLU A 2 -3.62 -7.40 -18.77
N ILE A 3 -4.81 -8.01 -18.83
CA ILE A 3 -6.08 -7.36 -18.42
C ILE A 3 -6.07 -6.94 -16.95
N MET A 4 -5.49 -7.76 -16.05
CA MET A 4 -5.42 -7.43 -14.62
C MET A 4 -4.43 -6.30 -14.34
N VAL A 5 -3.30 -6.27 -15.04
CA VAL A 5 -2.30 -5.20 -14.91
C VAL A 5 -2.89 -3.87 -15.40
N ILE A 6 -3.63 -3.89 -16.50
CA ILE A 6 -4.33 -2.70 -17.03
C ILE A 6 -5.40 -2.22 -16.04
N LEU A 7 -6.21 -3.13 -15.49
CA LEU A 7 -7.23 -2.79 -14.48
C LEU A 7 -6.61 -2.18 -13.22
N ALA A 8 -5.53 -2.78 -12.70
CA ALA A 8 -4.80 -2.28 -11.55
C ALA A 8 -4.20 -0.88 -11.82
N ALA A 9 -3.62 -0.67 -13.00
CA ALA A 9 -3.06 0.61 -13.41
C ALA A 9 -4.13 1.71 -13.53
N VAL A 10 -5.28 1.42 -14.14
CA VAL A 10 -6.40 2.38 -14.27
C VAL A 10 -6.93 2.79 -12.90
N ILE A 11 -7.03 1.86 -11.96
CA ILE A 11 -7.53 2.16 -10.61
C ILE A 11 -6.50 2.96 -9.80
N ALA A 12 -5.20 2.63 -9.92
CA ALA A 12 -4.13 3.42 -9.32
C ALA A 12 -4.13 4.88 -9.84
N VAL A 13 -4.21 5.05 -11.17
CA VAL A 13 -4.22 6.37 -11.81
C VAL A 13 -5.46 7.18 -11.44
N SER A 14 -6.64 6.55 -11.41
CA SER A 14 -7.88 7.24 -11.01
C SER A 14 -7.88 7.64 -9.53
N THR A 15 -7.30 6.84 -8.65
CA THR A 15 -7.17 7.17 -7.21
C THR A 15 -6.22 8.35 -7.00
N ILE A 16 -5.07 8.35 -7.69
CA ILE A 16 -4.11 9.47 -7.67
C ILE A 16 -4.76 10.72 -8.28
N GLY A 17 -5.43 10.59 -9.42
CA GLY A 17 -6.11 11.69 -10.11
C GLY A 17 -7.22 12.33 -9.28
N TYR A 18 -7.99 11.53 -8.54
CA TYR A 18 -8.98 12.02 -7.59
C TYR A 18 -8.34 12.83 -6.45
N GLY A 19 -7.23 12.33 -5.89
CA GLY A 19 -6.46 13.05 -4.87
C GLY A 19 -5.93 14.40 -5.37
N VAL A 20 -5.32 14.42 -6.57
CA VAL A 20 -4.80 15.65 -7.20
C VAL A 20 -5.93 16.64 -7.51
N ARG A 21 -7.10 16.15 -7.95
CA ARG A 21 -8.26 17.01 -8.24
C ARG A 21 -8.81 17.69 -6.98
N ILE A 22 -8.85 16.97 -5.86
CA ILE A 22 -9.25 17.55 -4.56
C ILE A 22 -8.28 18.65 -4.12
N MET A 23 -6.96 18.39 -4.25
CA MET A 23 -5.94 19.38 -3.92
C MET A 23 -6.03 20.62 -4.81
N ARG A 24 -6.29 20.44 -6.12
CA ARG A 24 -6.47 21.56 -7.07
C ARG A 24 -7.74 22.37 -6.86
N GLN A 25 -8.81 21.77 -6.35
CA GLN A 25 -10.07 22.48 -6.10
C GLN A 25 -10.11 23.25 -4.77
N ASN A 26 -9.03 23.20 -3.98
CA ASN A 26 -8.92 23.83 -2.66
C ASN A 26 -10.11 23.55 -1.73
N LYS A 27 -10.81 22.43 -1.97
CA LYS A 27 -11.97 22.00 -1.18
C LYS A 27 -11.45 21.37 0.10
N ARG A 28 -11.89 21.89 1.25
CA ARG A 28 -11.68 21.23 2.55
C ARG A 28 -12.55 19.97 2.62
N VAL A 29 -12.02 18.87 2.11
CA VAL A 29 -12.66 17.55 2.25
C VAL A 29 -12.36 17.05 3.66
N ASN A 30 -13.38 16.49 4.32
CA ASN A 30 -13.19 15.93 5.65
C ASN A 30 -12.18 14.78 5.57
N LEU A 31 -11.11 14.82 6.39
CA LEU A 31 -9.97 13.90 6.31
C LEU A 31 -10.39 12.42 6.41
N LYS A 32 -11.48 12.16 7.15
CA LYS A 32 -12.11 10.84 7.25
C LYS A 32 -12.67 10.37 5.90
N HIS A 33 -13.37 11.24 5.17
CA HIS A 33 -13.89 10.90 3.84
C HIS A 33 -12.77 10.68 2.82
N ALA A 34 -11.70 11.49 2.84
CA ALA A 34 -10.57 11.32 1.92
C ALA A 34 -9.85 9.98 2.13
N THR A 35 -9.61 9.60 3.39
CA THR A 35 -8.97 8.31 3.72
C THR A 35 -9.89 7.12 3.47
N THR A 36 -11.20 7.24 3.73
CA THR A 36 -12.18 6.18 3.41
C THR A 36 -12.37 5.99 1.91
N THR A 37 -12.37 7.05 1.10
CA THR A 37 -12.48 6.92 -0.37
C THR A 37 -11.28 6.16 -0.94
N SER A 38 -10.05 6.50 -0.54
CA SER A 38 -8.85 5.80 -1.01
C SER A 38 -8.78 4.34 -0.54
N LEU A 39 -9.19 4.07 0.70
CA LEU A 39 -9.25 2.70 1.23
C LEU A 39 -10.33 1.86 0.51
N SER A 40 -11.49 2.45 0.24
CA SER A 40 -12.59 1.78 -0.46
C SER A 40 -12.22 1.41 -1.91
N ALA A 41 -11.48 2.27 -2.60
CA ALA A 41 -10.96 1.99 -3.94
C ALA A 41 -9.98 0.82 -3.94
N PHE A 42 -9.07 0.75 -2.95
CA PHE A 42 -8.13 -0.34 -2.80
C PHE A 42 -8.82 -1.68 -2.45
N SER A 43 -9.83 -1.65 -1.56
CA SER A 43 -10.63 -2.84 -1.23
C SER A 43 -11.44 -3.36 -2.42
N PHE A 44 -11.92 -2.47 -3.31
CA PHE A 44 -12.63 -2.86 -4.52
C PHE A 44 -11.72 -3.59 -5.52
N VAL A 45 -10.46 -3.16 -5.65
CA VAL A 45 -9.44 -3.87 -6.45
C VAL A 45 -9.18 -5.27 -5.90
N LEU A 46 -9.02 -5.37 -4.58
CA LEU A 46 -8.75 -6.64 -3.91
C LEU A 46 -9.92 -7.62 -4.09
N ALA A 47 -11.15 -7.12 -3.94
CA ALA A 47 -12.36 -7.91 -4.17
C ALA A 47 -12.51 -8.31 -5.64
N GLY A 48 -12.22 -7.42 -6.59
CA GLY A 48 -12.23 -7.73 -8.03
C GLY A 48 -11.19 -8.78 -8.42
N ALA A 49 -9.99 -8.72 -7.82
CA ALA A 49 -8.95 -9.72 -8.01
C ALA A 49 -9.37 -11.09 -7.44
N PHE A 50 -10.00 -11.10 -6.26
CA PHE A 50 -10.51 -12.31 -5.63
C PHE A 50 -11.67 -12.94 -6.41
N VAL A 51 -12.63 -12.13 -6.89
CA VAL A 51 -13.75 -12.60 -7.72
C VAL A 51 -13.25 -13.15 -9.05
N PHE A 52 -12.28 -12.50 -9.70
CA PHE A 52 -11.67 -13.02 -10.92
C PHE A 52 -10.96 -14.37 -10.71
N MET A 53 -10.31 -14.54 -9.55
CA MET A 53 -9.70 -15.82 -9.15
C MET A 53 -10.76 -16.91 -8.91
N LEU A 54 -11.94 -16.56 -8.39
CA LEU A 54 -13.04 -17.50 -8.14
C LEU A 54 -13.84 -17.86 -9.40
N MET A 55 -13.95 -16.92 -10.34
CA MET A 55 -14.70 -17.05 -11.60
C MET A 55 -13.86 -17.63 -12.75
N SER A 56 -12.53 -17.63 -12.64
CA SER A 56 -11.65 -18.36 -13.55
C SER A 56 -11.69 -19.85 -13.18
N SER A 57 -12.61 -20.59 -13.80
CA SER A 57 -12.69 -22.06 -13.70
C SER A 57 -11.32 -22.73 -13.87
N PRO A 58 -10.99 -23.81 -13.12
CA PRO A 58 -9.79 -24.57 -13.38
C PRO A 58 -9.94 -25.26 -14.73
N VAL A 59 -9.14 -24.85 -15.71
CA VAL A 59 -9.01 -25.57 -16.99
C VAL A 59 -8.27 -26.88 -16.70
N PHE A 60 -8.99 -27.88 -16.19
CA PHE A 60 -8.59 -29.27 -16.29
C PHE A 60 -9.39 -29.91 -17.42
N ALA A 61 -8.81 -29.97 -18.62
CA ALA A 61 -9.11 -30.99 -19.63
C ALA A 61 -8.09 -30.98 -20.79
N ALA A 62 -7.44 -32.14 -20.93
CA ALA A 62 -6.95 -32.79 -22.17
C ALA A 62 -5.56 -32.47 -22.78
N GLU A 63 -4.80 -33.57 -22.78
CA GLU A 63 -3.85 -34.08 -23.78
C GLU A 63 -2.37 -33.68 -23.77
N ALA A 64 -1.57 -34.75 -23.80
CA ALA A 64 -0.13 -34.82 -23.84
C ALA A 64 0.48 -34.12 -25.06
N GLY A 65 1.62 -33.45 -24.85
CA GLY A 65 2.54 -33.11 -25.92
C GLY A 65 3.31 -31.82 -25.69
N THR A 66 4.62 -31.99 -25.49
CA THR A 66 5.67 -30.97 -25.43
C THR A 66 5.80 -30.19 -24.12
N ALA A 67 6.92 -30.48 -23.44
CA ALA A 67 7.48 -29.75 -22.33
C ALA A 67 7.76 -28.30 -22.73
N ALA A 68 6.79 -27.43 -22.52
CA ALA A 68 7.06 -26.05 -22.15
C ALA A 68 7.00 -26.01 -20.62
N ALA A 69 8.11 -25.62 -19.99
CA ALA A 69 8.18 -25.39 -18.55
C ALA A 69 7.20 -24.28 -18.15
N THR A 70 5.94 -24.64 -17.96
CA THR A 70 5.01 -23.87 -17.16
C THR A 70 5.52 -23.96 -15.73
N VAL A 71 6.33 -22.98 -15.33
CA VAL A 71 6.57 -22.67 -13.93
C VAL A 71 5.19 -22.31 -13.36
N GLY A 72 4.47 -23.31 -12.89
CA GLY A 72 3.23 -23.10 -12.15
C GLY A 72 3.62 -22.33 -10.90
N ALA A 73 3.22 -21.06 -10.81
CA ALA A 73 3.39 -20.26 -9.60
C ALA A 73 2.82 -21.07 -8.43
N SER A 74 3.69 -21.48 -7.52
CA SER A 74 3.25 -22.28 -6.38
C SER A 74 2.37 -21.40 -5.49
N PHE A 75 1.44 -21.99 -4.74
CA PHE A 75 0.69 -21.25 -3.72
C PHE A 75 1.63 -20.52 -2.74
N GLY A 76 2.83 -21.06 -2.53
CA GLY A 76 3.92 -20.42 -1.79
C GLY A 76 4.38 -19.10 -2.41
N ASP A 77 4.52 -19.01 -3.73
CA ASP A 77 4.95 -17.78 -4.43
C ASP A 77 3.87 -16.70 -4.35
N GLY A 78 2.59 -17.08 -4.46
CA GLY A 78 1.46 -16.17 -4.26
C GLY A 78 1.39 -15.61 -2.84
N LEU A 79 1.60 -16.47 -1.83
CA LEU A 79 1.64 -16.08 -0.42
C LEU A 79 2.78 -15.10 -0.11
N LYS A 80 3.95 -15.22 -0.77
CA LYS A 80 5.05 -14.27 -0.61
C LYS A 80 4.64 -12.84 -0.96
N TYR A 81 3.92 -12.65 -2.06
CA TYR A 81 3.44 -11.31 -2.45
C TYR A 81 2.41 -10.73 -1.46
N VAL A 82 1.51 -11.57 -0.95
CA VAL A 82 0.53 -11.15 0.07
C VAL A 82 1.24 -10.78 1.39
N ALA A 83 2.19 -11.59 1.83
CA ALA A 83 2.97 -11.34 3.04
C ALA A 83 3.80 -10.05 2.92
N ALA A 84 4.44 -9.80 1.78
CA ALA A 84 5.19 -8.57 1.52
C ALA A 84 4.28 -7.33 1.55
N ALA A 85 3.11 -7.40 0.90
CA ALA A 85 2.12 -6.31 0.89
C ALA A 85 1.58 -6.00 2.29
N LEU A 86 1.25 -7.03 3.09
CA LEU A 86 0.76 -6.85 4.45
C LEU A 86 1.83 -6.26 5.38
N SER A 87 3.09 -6.69 5.25
CA SER A 87 4.20 -6.18 6.07
C SER A 87 4.36 -4.66 5.93
N THR A 88 4.50 -4.16 4.70
CA THR A 88 4.62 -2.71 4.46
C THR A 88 3.30 -1.97 4.75
N GLY A 89 2.15 -2.55 4.38
CA GLY A 89 0.84 -1.93 4.58
C GLY A 89 0.54 -1.66 6.05
N LEU A 90 0.69 -2.67 6.93
CA LEU A 90 0.41 -2.51 8.36
C LEU A 90 1.45 -1.61 9.05
N ALA A 91 2.73 -1.74 8.69
CA ALA A 91 3.79 -0.89 9.24
C ALA A 91 3.57 0.60 8.93
N THR A 92 3.20 0.93 7.69
CA THR A 92 2.93 2.32 7.29
C THR A 92 1.66 2.89 7.92
N MET A 93 0.62 2.08 8.15
CA MET A 93 -0.56 2.52 8.89
C MET A 93 -0.24 2.89 10.35
N GLY A 94 0.54 2.05 11.04
CA GLY A 94 0.99 2.34 12.41
C GLY A 94 1.91 3.56 12.46
N THR A 95 2.84 3.65 11.51
CA THR A 95 3.77 4.80 11.38
C THR A 95 3.02 6.10 11.16
N GLY A 96 2.02 6.14 10.27
CA GLY A 96 1.25 7.35 10.01
C GLY A 96 0.52 7.88 11.25
N ARG A 97 0.06 6.98 12.13
CA ARG A 97 -0.54 7.36 13.43
C ARG A 97 0.50 7.93 14.39
N ALA A 98 1.65 7.27 14.52
CA ALA A 98 2.74 7.71 15.39
C ALA A 98 3.32 9.06 14.93
N VAL A 99 3.70 9.17 13.66
CA VAL A 99 4.25 10.39 13.05
C VAL A 99 3.27 11.54 13.12
N GLY A 100 1.97 11.29 12.94
CA GLY A 100 0.94 12.32 13.10
C GLY A 100 0.92 12.93 14.50
N ALA A 101 1.00 12.10 15.54
CA ALA A 101 1.00 12.56 16.93
C ALA A 101 2.31 13.23 17.34
N VAL A 102 3.46 12.65 16.95
CA VAL A 102 4.78 13.21 17.24
C VAL A 102 4.98 14.52 16.48
N GLY A 103 4.60 14.57 15.22
CA GLY A 103 4.69 15.77 14.37
C GLY A 103 3.84 16.92 14.87
N SER A 104 2.58 16.69 15.27
CA SER A 104 1.74 17.75 15.84
C SER A 104 2.31 18.32 17.13
N SER A 105 2.87 17.45 17.98
CA SER A 105 3.47 17.84 19.26
C SER A 105 4.78 18.61 19.05
N ALA A 106 5.59 18.17 18.08
CA ALA A 106 6.83 18.82 17.68
C ALA A 106 6.58 20.25 17.18
N ILE A 107 5.63 20.45 16.26
CA ILE A 107 5.29 21.79 15.75
C ILE A 107 4.72 22.69 16.86
N GLY A 108 3.93 22.14 17.78
CA GLY A 108 3.47 22.85 18.97
C GLY A 108 4.63 23.38 19.82
N ALA A 109 5.60 22.52 20.15
CA ALA A 109 6.77 22.91 20.94
C ALA A 109 7.69 23.89 20.19
N VAL A 110 7.86 23.71 18.87
CA VAL A 110 8.62 24.65 18.02
C VAL A 110 7.98 26.04 17.96
N SER A 111 6.66 26.13 18.13
CA SER A 111 5.97 27.42 18.19
C SER A 111 6.28 28.21 19.47
N GLU A 112 6.65 27.53 20.55
CA GLU A 112 7.10 28.16 21.81
C GLU A 112 8.60 28.46 21.79
N ASP A 113 9.41 27.56 21.22
CA ASP A 113 10.85 27.74 21.07
C ASP A 113 11.34 27.23 19.71
N SER A 114 11.69 28.15 18.82
CA SER A 114 12.21 27.80 17.50
C SER A 114 13.57 27.09 17.53
N SER A 115 14.33 27.19 18.63
CA SER A 115 15.66 26.59 18.75
C SER A 115 15.63 25.06 18.86
N ILE A 116 14.48 24.49 19.25
CA ILE A 116 14.32 23.04 19.44
C ILE A 116 13.86 22.29 18.18
N LEU A 117 13.74 22.98 17.04
CA LEU A 117 13.34 22.36 15.76
C LEU A 117 14.24 21.17 15.37
N GLY A 118 15.56 21.31 15.51
CA GLY A 118 16.49 20.21 15.19
C GLY A 118 16.28 18.97 16.08
N LYS A 119 16.00 19.17 17.37
CA LYS A 119 15.79 18.07 18.33
C LYS A 119 14.45 17.35 18.11
N THR A 120 13.42 18.12 17.79
CA THR A 120 12.08 17.57 17.52
C THR A 120 12.04 16.75 16.23
N LEU A 121 12.82 17.12 15.21
CA LEU A 121 12.95 16.32 13.98
C LEU A 121 13.53 14.92 14.22
N ILE A 122 14.39 14.73 15.23
CA ILE A 122 14.93 13.40 15.58
C ILE A 122 13.80 12.47 16.02
N PHE A 123 12.87 12.95 16.85
CA PHE A 123 11.74 12.13 17.31
C PHE A 123 10.77 11.78 16.18
N VAL A 124 10.53 12.72 15.26
CA VAL A 124 9.71 12.47 14.07
C VAL A 124 10.38 11.44 13.15
N GLY A 125 11.67 11.58 12.90
CA GLY A 125 12.44 10.61 12.09
C GLY A 125 12.54 9.23 12.75
N MET A 126 12.66 9.16 14.07
CA MET A 126 12.60 7.89 14.81
C MET A 126 11.24 7.19 14.65
N ALA A 127 10.14 7.96 14.62
CA ALA A 127 8.81 7.40 14.39
C ALA A 127 8.65 6.85 12.96
N GLU A 128 9.24 7.50 11.95
CA GLU A 128 9.26 6.99 10.57
C GLU A 128 10.02 5.68 10.40
N GLY A 129 10.98 5.39 11.28
CA GLY A 129 11.77 4.15 11.25
C GLY A 129 10.90 2.88 11.19
N ILE A 130 9.69 2.91 11.78
CA ILE A 130 8.75 1.79 11.76
C ILE A 130 8.33 1.45 10.32
N ALA A 131 8.09 2.44 9.46
CA ALA A 131 7.73 2.22 8.06
C ALA A 131 8.91 1.67 7.25
N ILE A 132 10.12 2.18 7.52
CA ILE A 132 11.34 1.70 6.86
C ILE A 132 11.61 0.24 7.23
N TYR A 133 11.44 -0.15 8.49
CA TYR A 133 11.54 -1.56 8.88
C TYR A 133 10.49 -2.43 8.15
N GLY A 134 9.23 -2.00 8.07
CA GLY A 134 8.21 -2.73 7.32
C GLY A 134 8.49 -2.85 5.82
N MET A 135 9.15 -1.85 5.22
CA MET A 135 9.62 -1.91 3.83
C MET A 135 10.81 -2.87 3.67
N ILE A 136 11.79 -2.84 4.57
CA ILE A 136 12.93 -3.75 4.55
C ILE A 136 12.46 -5.21 4.68
N ILE A 137 11.53 -5.50 5.60
CA ILE A 137 10.99 -6.86 5.77
C ILE A 137 10.24 -7.31 4.51
N SER A 138 9.47 -6.43 3.88
CA SER A 138 8.81 -6.71 2.59
C SER A 138 9.81 -7.07 1.50
N ILE A 139 10.89 -6.30 1.36
CA ILE A 139 11.99 -6.60 0.42
C ILE A 139 12.59 -7.97 0.75
N LEU A 140 12.88 -8.25 2.02
CA LEU A 140 13.41 -9.56 2.42
C LEU A 140 12.47 -10.71 2.06
N ILE A 141 11.14 -10.57 2.25
CA ILE A 141 10.15 -11.60 1.86
C ILE A 141 10.17 -11.87 0.34
N LEU A 142 10.43 -10.85 -0.47
CA LEU A 142 10.45 -10.97 -1.93
C LEU A 142 11.75 -11.59 -2.46
N PHE A 143 12.89 -11.31 -1.82
CA PHE A 143 14.21 -11.72 -2.29
C PHE A 143 14.79 -12.94 -1.57
N VAL A 144 14.20 -13.37 -0.46
CA VAL A 144 14.53 -14.61 0.28
C VAL A 144 13.48 -15.69 0.01
#